data_AF-A0A3B9VJT6-F1
#
_entry.id   AF-A0A3B9VJT6-F1
#
_cell.length_a   1.000
_cell.length_b   1.000
_cell.length_c   1.000
_cell.angle_alpha   90.00
_cell.angle_beta   90.00
_cell.angle_gamma   90.00
#
_symmetry.space_group_name_H-M   'P 1'
#
loop_
_entity.id
_entity.type
_entity.pdbx_description
1 polymer ?
#
loop_
_entity_poly.entity_id
_entity_poly.type
_entity_poly.pdbx_seq_one_letter_code
_entity_poly.pdbx_strand_id
1 'polypeptide(L)'
;MRIQKMINKRFQRPINEYTGSEELLYRDKYQQDSNSVPKIAISSSKVDGDFNYVVDAINTLDEDIKSVVHSGISKETINAEHISAKAVLEEKIANESVSSRTLQPGCVTNAKMADLSVTTPKLANNSVTKDKMSSDSVGTDEVVDKSITRDKLADDAISDSVPVGAIAQFSIDALPTGWVLCNGSTVSKNTYPQLVRFLTGDDVTLSAELPDMNIDTQAVTKFAIKAFSDTIELANLNIAGLTQDVANNAASINTKAGKMAEPIAYVEFAGNGSIINSKGIKMITRVSKGRYKIYLDDDLKNKEFNVLSSTVSWSLTRYTGKNYTEGSFELGVVTVQGNVYLDSTSTAYIYER
;
A
#
# COMPACT_ATOMS: atom_id res chain seq x y z
N MET A 1 26.80 -2.76 -82.49
CA MET A 1 27.74 -1.62 -82.55
C MET A 1 27.26 -0.54 -83.56
N ARG A 2 26.02 -0.01 -83.45
CA ARG A 2 25.50 0.97 -84.45
C ARG A 2 24.77 2.20 -83.88
N ILE A 3 24.72 2.35 -82.56
CA ILE A 3 24.00 3.44 -81.87
C ILE A 3 24.94 4.60 -81.47
N GLN A 4 26.23 4.31 -81.21
CA GLN A 4 27.20 5.27 -80.66
C GLN A 4 27.59 6.47 -81.54
N LYS A 5 27.01 6.63 -82.75
CA LYS A 5 27.52 7.57 -83.78
C LYS A 5 26.62 8.79 -84.05
N MET A 6 25.71 9.12 -83.13
CA MET A 6 24.79 10.28 -83.26
C MET A 6 24.87 11.30 -82.11
N ILE A 7 25.81 11.17 -81.17
CA ILE A 7 25.82 11.98 -79.94
C ILE A 7 26.20 13.46 -80.19
N ASN A 8 27.19 13.75 -81.06
CA ASN A 8 27.70 15.11 -81.29
C ASN A 8 27.35 15.66 -82.69
N LYS A 9 26.06 15.91 -82.96
CA LYS A 9 25.63 16.79 -84.06
C LYS A 9 25.19 18.16 -83.51
N ARG A 10 26.14 19.09 -83.38
CA ARG A 10 25.83 20.53 -83.28
C ARG A 10 25.37 21.05 -84.64
N PHE A 11 24.60 22.14 -84.66
CA PHE A 11 24.31 22.87 -85.90
C PHE A 11 25.60 23.45 -86.45
N GLN A 12 25.92 23.12 -87.70
CA GLN A 12 27.15 23.54 -88.35
C GLN A 12 27.03 24.99 -88.83
N ARG A 13 27.97 25.84 -88.40
CA ARG A 13 28.22 27.13 -89.05
C ARG A 13 28.62 26.90 -90.52
N PRO A 14 28.27 27.82 -91.45
CA PRO A 14 28.85 27.80 -92.79
C PRO A 14 30.38 27.81 -92.69
N ILE A 15 31.05 26.80 -93.26
CA ILE A 15 32.49 26.56 -93.07
C ILE A 15 33.34 27.48 -93.96
N ASN A 16 32.73 27.97 -95.04
CA ASN A 16 33.25 29.04 -95.88
C ASN A 16 32.39 30.28 -95.65
N GLU A 17 32.98 31.46 -95.85
CA GLU A 17 32.22 32.67 -96.20
C GLU A 17 31.24 32.35 -97.34
N TYR A 18 30.07 32.98 -97.40
CA TYR A 18 29.14 32.77 -98.51
C TYR A 18 29.68 33.41 -99.80
N THR A 19 30.60 32.71 -100.46
CA THR A 19 30.98 32.91 -101.86
C THR A 19 29.81 32.44 -102.74
N GLY A 20 28.70 33.16 -102.66
CA GLY A 20 27.70 33.11 -103.72
C GLY A 20 28.42 33.39 -105.04
N SER A 21 28.05 32.65 -106.09
CA SER A 21 28.49 33.02 -107.43
C SER A 21 28.10 34.49 -107.70
N GLU A 22 28.88 35.17 -108.54
CA GLU A 22 28.61 36.57 -108.91
C GLU A 22 27.23 36.74 -109.60
N GLU A 23 26.56 35.63 -109.89
CA GLU A 23 25.19 35.47 -110.38
C GLU A 23 24.08 35.55 -109.32
N LEU A 24 24.32 35.98 -108.07
CA LEU A 24 23.26 36.60 -107.24
C LEU A 24 22.88 38.01 -107.74
N LEU A 25 22.76 38.13 -109.07
CA LEU A 25 22.47 39.33 -109.85
C LEU A 25 20.98 39.74 -109.78
N TYR A 26 20.22 39.21 -108.81
CA TYR A 26 18.79 39.42 -108.62
C TYR A 26 18.47 40.16 -107.31
N ARG A 27 19.21 41.25 -107.07
CA ARG A 27 18.93 42.24 -106.01
C ARG A 27 17.50 42.83 -106.06
N ASP A 28 16.87 42.79 -107.24
CA ASP A 28 15.65 43.54 -107.54
C ASP A 28 14.39 42.97 -106.88
N LYS A 29 14.37 41.67 -106.52
CA LYS A 29 13.18 41.01 -105.95
C LYS A 29 12.77 41.54 -104.56
N TYR A 30 13.59 42.40 -103.95
CA TYR A 30 13.30 43.15 -102.72
C TYR A 30 13.63 44.65 -102.82
N GLN A 31 13.85 45.20 -104.02
CA GLN A 31 14.25 46.62 -104.20
C GLN A 31 13.23 47.47 -104.98
N GLN A 32 12.21 46.85 -105.58
CA GLN A 32 11.00 47.54 -106.04
C GLN A 32 9.98 47.67 -104.89
N ASP A 33 10.17 48.67 -104.03
CA ASP A 33 9.10 49.62 -103.70
C ASP A 33 9.58 50.79 -102.82
N SER A 34 8.99 51.96 -103.06
CA SER A 34 9.19 53.24 -102.36
C SER A 34 10.60 53.90 -102.43
N ASN A 35 10.60 55.24 -102.36
CA ASN A 35 11.77 56.11 -102.54
C ASN A 35 12.14 56.95 -101.30
N SER A 36 11.62 56.60 -100.10
CA SER A 36 11.54 57.56 -98.97
C SER A 36 11.99 57.01 -97.59
N VAL A 37 13.04 56.19 -97.52
CA VAL A 37 13.80 55.92 -96.27
C VAL A 37 15.24 55.52 -96.60
N PRO A 38 16.21 55.65 -95.66
CA PRO A 38 17.58 55.21 -95.88
C PRO A 38 17.64 53.71 -96.21
N LYS A 39 18.01 53.37 -97.45
CA LYS A 39 18.15 51.98 -97.91
C LYS A 39 19.45 51.39 -97.34
N ILE A 40 19.40 50.94 -96.09
CA ILE A 40 20.50 50.20 -95.45
C ILE A 40 20.72 48.90 -96.23
N ALA A 41 21.77 48.87 -97.04
CA ALA A 41 22.18 47.67 -97.75
C ALA A 41 22.73 46.66 -96.74
N ILE A 42 21.93 45.64 -96.42
CA ILE A 42 22.36 44.53 -95.57
C ILE A 42 23.41 43.74 -96.37
N SER A 43 24.66 43.76 -95.91
CA SER A 43 25.74 43.00 -96.53
C SER A 43 25.59 41.50 -96.27
N SER A 44 26.16 40.67 -97.15
CA SER A 44 26.30 39.22 -96.90
C SER A 44 26.97 38.97 -95.55
N SER A 45 28.04 39.69 -95.23
CA SER A 45 28.72 39.63 -93.92
C SER A 45 27.83 39.93 -92.71
N LYS A 46 26.77 40.74 -92.86
CA LYS A 46 25.79 40.99 -91.78
C LYS A 46 24.78 39.85 -91.66
N VAL A 47 24.31 39.31 -92.79
CA VAL A 47 23.44 38.12 -92.83
C VAL A 47 24.17 36.89 -92.26
N ASP A 48 25.42 36.65 -92.67
CA ASP A 48 26.25 35.56 -92.17
C ASP A 48 26.56 35.74 -90.67
N GLY A 49 26.82 36.96 -90.21
CA GLY A 49 26.99 37.26 -88.79
C GLY A 49 25.74 36.95 -87.95
N ASP A 50 24.57 37.39 -88.42
CA ASP A 50 23.29 37.16 -87.73
C ASP A 50 22.88 35.68 -87.77
N PHE A 51 23.14 34.98 -88.89
CA PHE A 51 22.90 33.54 -88.99
C PHE A 51 23.82 32.74 -88.06
N ASN A 52 25.11 33.09 -87.97
CA ASN A 52 26.03 32.45 -87.02
C ASN A 52 25.63 32.72 -85.57
N TYR A 53 25.14 33.92 -85.23
CA TYR A 53 24.61 34.22 -83.90
C TYR A 53 23.40 33.34 -83.54
N VAL A 54 22.47 33.13 -84.50
CA VAL A 54 21.33 32.22 -84.32
C VAL A 54 21.78 30.76 -84.19
N VAL A 55 22.75 30.30 -84.99
CA VAL A 55 23.33 28.95 -84.89
C VAL A 55 24.00 28.72 -83.53
N ASP A 56 24.74 29.70 -83.02
CA ASP A 56 25.37 29.62 -81.70
C ASP A 56 24.32 29.59 -80.58
N ALA A 57 23.31 30.47 -80.60
CA ALA A 57 22.23 30.49 -79.62
C ALA A 57 21.42 29.17 -79.59
N ILE A 58 21.16 28.57 -80.76
CA ILE A 58 20.52 27.25 -80.86
C ILE A 58 21.41 26.15 -80.29
N ASN A 59 22.73 26.19 -80.53
CA ASN A 59 23.67 25.23 -79.94
C ASN A 59 23.78 25.35 -78.41
N THR A 60 23.72 26.56 -77.85
CA THR A 60 23.64 26.76 -76.38
C THR A 60 22.34 26.17 -75.82
N LEU A 61 21.19 26.50 -76.43
CA LEU A 61 19.88 26.00 -75.99
C LEU A 61 19.78 24.45 -76.09
N ASP A 62 20.38 23.86 -77.11
CA ASP A 62 20.50 22.40 -77.25
C ASP A 62 21.34 21.77 -76.12
N GLU A 63 22.40 22.44 -75.67
CA GLU A 63 23.21 21.99 -74.53
C GLU A 63 22.50 22.17 -73.18
N ASP A 64 21.78 23.29 -72.97
CA ASP A 64 20.95 23.51 -71.77
C ASP A 64 19.82 22.46 -71.66
N ILE A 65 19.09 22.21 -72.76
CA ILE A 65 18.04 21.18 -72.81
C ILE A 65 18.63 19.78 -72.59
N LYS A 66 19.79 19.46 -73.19
CA LYS A 66 20.46 18.18 -72.98
C LYS A 66 20.95 18.01 -71.54
N SER A 67 21.40 19.08 -70.88
CA SER A 67 21.76 19.05 -69.46
C SER A 67 20.57 18.56 -68.62
N VAL A 68 19.41 19.23 -68.74
CA VAL A 68 18.21 18.87 -67.98
C VAL A 68 17.69 17.47 -68.32
N VAL A 69 17.69 17.07 -69.60
CA VAL A 69 17.02 15.84 -70.07
C VAL A 69 17.91 14.58 -70.04
N HIS A 70 19.21 14.70 -70.29
CA HIS A 70 20.13 13.54 -70.37
C HIS A 70 21.07 13.40 -69.16
N SER A 71 21.48 14.51 -68.52
CA SER A 71 22.21 14.44 -67.24
C SER A 71 21.25 14.31 -66.05
N GLY A 72 19.98 14.68 -66.24
CA GLY A 72 18.98 14.75 -65.18
C GLY A 72 19.22 15.94 -64.26
N ILE A 73 18.44 16.02 -63.18
CA ILE A 73 18.71 17.00 -62.12
C ILE A 73 19.94 16.51 -61.33
N SER A 74 20.98 17.35 -61.26
CA SER A 74 22.18 17.07 -60.48
C SER A 74 21.86 16.72 -59.02
N LYS A 75 22.66 15.82 -58.44
CA LYS A 75 22.54 15.45 -57.02
C LYS A 75 22.55 16.70 -56.13
N GLU A 76 21.78 16.64 -55.05
CA GLU A 76 21.71 17.68 -54.00
C GLU A 76 21.22 19.07 -54.47
N THR A 77 20.88 19.25 -55.76
CA THR A 77 20.37 20.53 -56.31
C THR A 77 18.94 20.81 -55.84
N ILE A 78 18.11 19.76 -55.66
CA ILE A 78 16.77 19.91 -55.05
C ILE A 78 16.92 19.94 -53.52
N ASN A 79 16.76 21.14 -52.96
CA ASN A 79 16.68 21.38 -51.52
C ASN A 79 15.22 21.66 -51.08
N ALA A 80 15.00 21.98 -49.80
CA ALA A 80 13.68 22.25 -49.25
C ALA A 80 12.95 23.46 -49.86
N GLU A 81 13.67 24.46 -50.39
CA GLU A 81 13.08 25.66 -51.00
C GLU A 81 12.47 25.36 -52.38
N HIS A 82 12.95 24.32 -53.05
CA HIS A 82 12.43 23.84 -54.34
C HIS A 82 11.17 22.96 -54.18
N ILE A 83 10.82 22.56 -52.95
CA ILE A 83 9.70 21.65 -52.67
C ILE A 83 8.64 22.40 -51.87
N SER A 84 7.57 22.84 -52.55
CA SER A 84 6.41 23.46 -51.91
C SER A 84 5.84 22.59 -50.79
N ALA A 85 5.36 23.22 -49.71
CA ALA A 85 4.76 22.51 -48.59
C ALA A 85 3.61 21.59 -49.06
N LYS A 86 3.65 20.32 -48.61
CA LYS A 86 2.73 19.23 -49.01
C LYS A 86 2.82 18.77 -50.48
N ALA A 87 3.84 19.16 -51.26
CA ALA A 87 3.99 18.70 -52.64
C ALA A 87 4.37 17.20 -52.77
N VAL A 88 5.05 16.64 -51.77
CA VAL A 88 5.31 15.19 -51.67
C VAL A 88 4.18 14.54 -50.89
N LEU A 89 3.27 13.90 -51.62
CA LEU A 89 2.17 13.10 -51.08
C LEU A 89 2.56 11.61 -51.00
N GLU A 90 1.78 10.81 -50.28
CA GLU A 90 2.07 9.39 -50.03
C GLU A 90 2.22 8.59 -51.33
N GLU A 91 1.36 8.81 -52.33
CA GLU A 91 1.42 8.13 -53.62
C GLU A 91 2.56 8.60 -54.54
N LYS A 92 3.44 9.48 -54.04
CA LYS A 92 4.71 9.88 -54.66
C LYS A 92 5.93 9.27 -53.97
N ILE A 93 5.75 8.62 -52.82
CA ILE A 93 6.80 7.93 -52.08
C ILE A 93 6.71 6.43 -52.43
N ALA A 94 7.73 5.91 -53.13
CA ALA A 94 7.79 4.48 -53.42
C ALA A 94 7.97 3.67 -52.12
N ASN A 95 7.38 2.48 -52.05
CA ASN A 95 7.57 1.55 -50.93
C ASN A 95 9.07 1.36 -50.63
N GLU A 96 9.42 1.29 -49.34
CA GLU A 96 10.78 1.11 -48.82
C GLU A 96 11.81 2.21 -49.18
N SER A 97 11.44 3.25 -49.95
CA SER A 97 12.37 4.33 -50.31
C SER A 97 12.82 5.21 -49.13
N VAL A 98 12.05 5.23 -48.03
CA VAL A 98 12.40 5.93 -46.79
C VAL A 98 13.06 4.95 -45.80
N SER A 99 14.39 5.00 -45.74
CA SER A 99 15.18 4.19 -44.81
C SER A 99 15.19 4.75 -43.38
N SER A 100 15.59 3.93 -42.41
CA SER A 100 15.87 4.38 -41.04
C SER A 100 17.00 5.43 -40.95
N ARG A 101 17.97 5.40 -41.88
CA ARG A 101 19.06 6.40 -41.98
C ARG A 101 18.55 7.78 -42.40
N THR A 102 17.46 7.85 -43.15
CA THR A 102 16.85 9.10 -43.64
C THR A 102 15.84 9.70 -42.66
N LEU A 103 15.38 8.95 -41.65
CA LEU A 103 14.51 9.45 -40.59
C LEU A 103 15.33 10.11 -39.48
N GLN A 104 15.14 11.42 -39.30
CA GLN A 104 15.77 12.16 -38.19
C GLN A 104 15.15 11.79 -36.83
N PRO A 105 15.89 11.92 -35.71
CA PRO A 105 15.35 11.74 -34.37
C PRO A 105 14.08 12.56 -34.14
N GLY A 106 13.05 11.95 -33.53
CA GLY A 106 11.75 12.59 -33.31
C GLY A 106 10.86 12.74 -34.56
N CYS A 107 11.30 12.30 -35.75
CA CYS A 107 10.46 12.34 -36.96
C CYS A 107 9.22 11.43 -36.82
N VAL A 108 9.36 10.28 -36.15
CA VAL A 108 8.23 9.45 -35.70
C VAL A 108 7.86 9.86 -34.27
N THR A 109 6.59 10.20 -34.06
CA THR A 109 6.01 10.58 -32.76
C THR A 109 4.82 9.67 -32.45
N ASN A 110 4.30 9.68 -31.22
CA ASN A 110 3.17 8.82 -30.83
C ASN A 110 1.96 8.97 -31.78
N ALA A 111 1.62 10.21 -32.16
CA ALA A 111 0.52 10.50 -33.10
C ALA A 111 0.80 10.11 -34.57
N LYS A 112 1.98 9.54 -34.86
CA LYS A 112 2.36 8.96 -36.17
C LYS A 112 2.53 7.43 -36.10
N MET A 113 2.36 6.83 -34.91
CA MET A 113 2.29 5.38 -34.74
C MET A 113 0.82 4.96 -34.78
N ALA A 114 0.48 3.93 -35.54
CA ALA A 114 -0.84 3.33 -35.48
C ALA A 114 -1.03 2.56 -34.17
N ASP A 115 -2.28 2.36 -33.75
CA ASP A 115 -2.61 1.53 -32.60
C ASP A 115 -2.06 0.11 -32.78
N LEU A 116 -1.57 -0.50 -31.69
CA LEU A 116 -0.93 -1.81 -31.66
C LEU A 116 0.30 -1.98 -32.59
N SER A 117 0.83 -0.90 -33.18
CA SER A 117 1.98 -0.99 -34.10
C SER A 117 3.28 -1.46 -33.45
N VAL A 118 3.40 -1.38 -32.12
CA VAL A 118 4.52 -1.97 -31.34
C VAL A 118 4.10 -3.35 -30.84
N THR A 119 4.46 -4.38 -31.61
CA THR A 119 4.20 -5.80 -31.29
C THR A 119 5.38 -6.43 -30.54
N THR A 120 5.15 -7.55 -29.85
CA THR A 120 6.17 -8.23 -29.03
C THR A 120 7.52 -8.47 -29.74
N PRO A 121 7.58 -8.90 -31.02
CA PRO A 121 8.86 -9.06 -31.73
C PRO A 121 9.64 -7.76 -32.00
N LYS A 122 9.04 -6.58 -31.76
CA LYS A 122 9.70 -5.27 -31.85
C LYS A 122 10.27 -4.81 -30.49
N LEU A 123 9.93 -5.49 -29.40
CA LEU A 123 10.49 -5.27 -28.07
C LEU A 123 11.69 -6.19 -27.86
N ALA A 124 12.87 -5.62 -27.63
CA ALA A 124 14.04 -6.40 -27.26
C ALA A 124 13.89 -6.96 -25.83
N ASN A 125 14.56 -8.07 -25.53
CA ASN A 125 14.61 -8.62 -24.17
C ASN A 125 15.06 -7.54 -23.18
N ASN A 126 14.36 -7.42 -22.05
CA ASN A 126 14.58 -6.42 -20.99
C ASN A 126 14.39 -4.94 -21.42
N SER A 127 13.77 -4.65 -22.58
CA SER A 127 13.49 -3.27 -23.01
C SER A 127 12.41 -2.56 -22.19
N VAL A 128 11.51 -3.33 -21.55
CA VAL A 128 10.58 -2.83 -20.53
C VAL A 128 11.24 -3.01 -19.17
N THR A 129 11.75 -1.90 -18.60
CA THR A 129 12.34 -1.86 -17.26
C THR A 129 11.29 -1.44 -16.22
N LYS A 130 11.62 -1.55 -14.92
CA LYS A 130 10.75 -1.09 -13.82
C LYS A 130 10.28 0.35 -14.02
N ASP A 131 11.14 1.24 -14.49
CA ASP A 131 10.81 2.67 -14.75
C ASP A 131 9.91 2.90 -15.98
N LYS A 132 9.52 1.82 -16.68
CA LYS A 132 8.51 1.81 -17.76
C LYS A 132 7.20 1.14 -17.34
N MET A 133 7.15 0.58 -16.14
CA MET A 133 5.96 -0.04 -15.56
C MET A 133 5.31 0.97 -14.61
N SER A 134 3.98 1.09 -14.68
CA SER A 134 3.24 1.89 -13.71
C SER A 134 3.06 1.09 -12.41
N SER A 135 2.67 1.76 -11.33
CA SER A 135 2.04 1.04 -10.20
C SER A 135 0.92 0.16 -10.72
N ASP A 136 0.80 -1.03 -10.15
CA ASP A 136 -0.28 -1.99 -10.41
C ASP A 136 -0.41 -2.46 -11.89
N SER A 137 0.63 -2.24 -12.73
CA SER A 137 0.64 -2.67 -14.14
C SER A 137 0.94 -4.16 -14.36
N VAL A 138 0.77 -4.98 -13.32
CA VAL A 138 0.91 -6.45 -13.33
C VAL A 138 -0.20 -6.97 -12.43
N GLY A 139 -1.24 -7.55 -13.02
CA GLY A 139 -2.33 -8.18 -12.31
C GLY A 139 -2.07 -9.66 -12.01
N THR A 140 -3.13 -10.39 -11.69
CA THR A 140 -3.07 -11.84 -11.50
C THR A 140 -2.74 -12.59 -12.78
N ASP A 141 -3.25 -12.12 -13.90
CA ASP A 141 -3.27 -12.86 -15.17
C ASP A 141 -1.90 -12.80 -15.87
N GLU A 142 -1.10 -11.77 -15.59
CA GLU A 142 0.31 -11.69 -15.97
C GLU A 142 1.23 -12.57 -15.09
N VAL A 143 0.77 -13.02 -13.92
CA VAL A 143 1.56 -13.84 -12.97
C VAL A 143 1.26 -15.32 -13.18
N VAL A 144 1.96 -15.91 -14.16
CA VAL A 144 1.86 -17.35 -14.50
C VAL A 144 2.09 -18.25 -13.27
N ASP A 145 1.33 -19.34 -13.17
CA ASP A 145 1.47 -20.41 -12.18
C ASP A 145 2.94 -20.72 -11.82
N LYS A 146 3.24 -20.68 -10.51
CA LYS A 146 4.56 -21.01 -9.93
C LYS A 146 5.72 -20.10 -10.40
N SER A 147 5.45 -19.01 -11.12
CA SER A 147 6.47 -18.03 -11.53
C SER A 147 7.08 -17.29 -10.33
N ILE A 148 6.33 -17.10 -9.24
CA ILE A 148 6.80 -16.58 -7.96
C ILE A 148 7.39 -17.74 -7.13
N THR A 149 8.71 -17.78 -7.03
CA THR A 149 9.46 -18.72 -6.18
C THR A 149 9.75 -18.09 -4.81
N ARG A 150 10.13 -18.91 -3.82
CA ARG A 150 10.45 -18.43 -2.45
C ARG A 150 11.44 -17.26 -2.46
N ASP A 151 12.50 -17.37 -3.26
CA ASP A 151 13.58 -16.36 -3.39
C ASP A 151 13.12 -15.02 -4.01
N LYS A 152 11.87 -14.92 -4.47
CA LYS A 152 11.24 -13.69 -5.00
C LYS A 152 10.29 -13.04 -3.99
N LEU A 153 10.06 -13.68 -2.85
CA LEU A 153 9.29 -13.14 -1.72
C LEU A 153 10.27 -12.62 -0.67
N ALA A 154 9.93 -11.52 -0.01
CA ALA A 154 10.59 -11.16 1.25
C ALA A 154 10.17 -12.16 2.34
N ASP A 155 11.01 -12.39 3.36
CA ASP A 155 10.71 -13.38 4.41
C ASP A 155 9.38 -13.10 5.13
N ASP A 156 9.04 -11.83 5.33
CA ASP A 156 7.78 -11.39 5.94
C ASP A 156 6.58 -11.35 4.98
N ALA A 157 6.75 -11.59 3.67
CA ALA A 157 5.67 -11.46 2.67
C ALA A 157 4.54 -12.50 2.79
N ILE A 158 4.62 -13.39 3.78
CA ILE A 158 3.64 -14.45 4.08
C ILE A 158 3.18 -14.37 5.57
N SER A 159 3.56 -13.31 6.31
CA SER A 159 3.39 -13.22 7.76
C SER A 159 1.94 -13.30 8.25
N ASP A 160 1.03 -12.63 7.53
CA ASP A 160 -0.39 -12.49 7.91
C ASP A 160 -1.25 -13.68 7.44
N SER A 161 -0.76 -14.49 6.50
CA SER A 161 -1.53 -15.56 5.84
C SER A 161 -1.57 -16.88 6.63
N VAL A 162 -0.85 -16.98 7.76
CA VAL A 162 -0.78 -18.21 8.57
C VAL A 162 -1.48 -17.97 9.93
N PRO A 163 -2.62 -18.64 10.20
CA PRO A 163 -3.37 -18.43 11.44
C PRO A 163 -2.64 -19.00 12.66
N VAL A 164 -2.91 -18.43 13.83
CA VAL A 164 -2.44 -18.95 15.13
C VAL A 164 -2.88 -20.40 15.30
N GLY A 165 -1.99 -21.23 15.86
CA GLY A 165 -2.24 -22.65 16.05
C GLY A 165 -1.89 -23.53 14.84
N ALA A 166 -1.63 -22.96 13.66
CA ALA A 166 -1.11 -23.72 12.53
C ALA A 166 0.27 -24.30 12.84
N ILE A 167 0.48 -25.58 12.49
CA ILE A 167 1.74 -26.31 12.69
C ILE A 167 2.48 -26.39 11.35
N ALA A 168 3.79 -26.12 11.35
CA ALA A 168 4.65 -26.24 10.17
C ALA A 168 6.01 -26.87 10.50
N GLN A 169 6.66 -27.40 9.47
CA GLN A 169 7.97 -28.05 9.52
C GLN A 169 9.07 -27.10 9.03
N PHE A 170 10.17 -27.01 9.78
CA PHE A 170 11.28 -26.10 9.54
C PHE A 170 12.61 -26.85 9.49
N SER A 171 13.33 -26.74 8.37
CA SER A 171 14.68 -27.30 8.20
C SER A 171 15.76 -26.24 8.44
N ILE A 172 15.59 -25.42 9.48
CA ILE A 172 16.46 -24.29 9.83
C ILE A 172 16.71 -24.25 11.34
N ASP A 173 17.86 -23.70 11.74
CA ASP A 173 18.31 -23.77 13.13
C ASP A 173 17.51 -22.86 14.07
N ALA A 174 17.34 -21.60 13.68
CA ALA A 174 16.48 -20.64 14.36
C ALA A 174 15.09 -20.60 13.70
N LEU A 175 14.03 -20.59 14.50
CA LEU A 175 12.66 -20.41 14.01
C LEU A 175 12.42 -18.94 13.63
N PRO A 176 11.53 -18.65 12.65
CA PRO A 176 11.17 -17.28 12.32
C PRO A 176 10.38 -16.61 13.45
N THR A 177 10.36 -15.28 13.47
CA THR A 177 9.54 -14.50 14.42
C THR A 177 8.07 -14.93 14.39
N GLY A 178 7.45 -15.08 15.56
CA GLY A 178 6.05 -15.49 15.66
C GLY A 178 5.79 -16.99 15.46
N TRP A 179 6.80 -17.84 15.72
CA TRP A 179 6.71 -19.30 15.79
C TRP A 179 7.38 -19.83 17.07
N VAL A 180 6.81 -20.86 17.69
CA VAL A 180 7.36 -21.52 18.89
C VAL A 180 7.49 -23.03 18.66
N LEU A 181 8.56 -23.64 19.18
CA LEU A 181 8.87 -25.06 18.99
C LEU A 181 7.85 -25.97 19.69
N CYS A 182 7.36 -26.99 19.00
CA CYS A 182 6.42 -27.98 19.53
C CYS A 182 7.14 -29.05 20.37
N ASN A 183 7.45 -28.74 21.63
CA ASN A 183 8.38 -29.50 22.48
C ASN A 183 7.83 -29.85 23.89
N GLY A 184 6.51 -29.89 24.07
CA GLY A 184 5.90 -30.15 25.39
C GLY A 184 6.06 -29.02 26.43
N SER A 185 6.67 -27.88 26.07
CA SER A 185 6.83 -26.78 27.02
C SER A 185 5.52 -26.03 27.29
N THR A 186 5.38 -25.46 28.49
CA THR A 186 4.21 -24.66 28.86
C THR A 186 4.37 -23.20 28.43
N VAL A 187 3.40 -22.67 27.68
CA VAL A 187 3.31 -21.25 27.30
C VAL A 187 2.30 -20.50 28.16
N SER A 188 2.56 -19.21 28.43
CA SER A 188 1.66 -18.34 29.22
C SER A 188 0.79 -17.45 28.33
N LYS A 189 -0.46 -17.24 28.77
CA LYS A 189 -1.41 -16.33 28.13
C LYS A 189 -0.93 -14.88 28.10
N ASN A 190 -0.04 -14.50 29.04
CA ASN A 190 0.58 -13.18 29.09
C ASN A 190 1.59 -12.92 27.96
N THR A 191 2.00 -13.95 27.21
CA THR A 191 2.99 -13.85 26.13
C THR A 191 2.42 -14.29 24.78
N TYR A 192 1.51 -15.26 24.79
CA TYR A 192 0.88 -15.81 23.59
C TYR A 192 -0.65 -15.95 23.80
N PRO A 193 -1.40 -14.83 23.90
CA PRO A 193 -2.79 -14.85 24.33
C PRO A 193 -3.71 -15.66 23.41
N GLN A 194 -3.55 -15.51 22.10
CA GLN A 194 -4.33 -16.25 21.10
C GLN A 194 -3.98 -17.73 21.08
N LEU A 195 -2.71 -18.08 21.28
CA LEU A 195 -2.24 -19.48 21.24
C LEU A 195 -2.77 -20.27 22.44
N VAL A 196 -2.71 -19.71 23.65
CA VAL A 196 -3.28 -20.38 24.83
C VAL A 196 -4.77 -20.62 24.63
N ARG A 197 -5.52 -19.61 24.16
CA ARG A 197 -6.95 -19.77 23.84
C ARG A 197 -7.21 -20.84 22.77
N PHE A 198 -6.39 -20.91 21.73
CA PHE A 198 -6.50 -21.95 20.70
C PHE A 198 -6.27 -23.36 21.26
N LEU A 199 -5.28 -23.52 22.14
CA LEU A 199 -4.91 -24.82 22.72
C LEU A 199 -5.86 -25.28 23.82
N THR A 200 -6.47 -24.37 24.59
CA THR A 200 -7.38 -24.71 25.69
C THR A 200 -8.86 -24.73 25.28
N GLY A 201 -9.23 -23.98 24.23
CA GLY A 201 -10.62 -23.65 23.90
C GLY A 201 -11.27 -22.62 24.83
N ASP A 202 -10.63 -22.30 25.97
CA ASP A 202 -11.19 -21.52 27.07
C ASP A 202 -10.44 -20.20 27.29
N ASP A 203 -11.18 -19.10 27.42
CA ASP A 203 -10.62 -17.76 27.61
C ASP A 203 -10.18 -17.46 29.06
N VAL A 204 -10.42 -18.37 30.02
CA VAL A 204 -10.05 -18.18 31.45
C VAL A 204 -8.67 -18.76 31.79
N THR A 205 -8.21 -19.76 31.05
CA THR A 205 -6.99 -20.52 31.36
C THR A 205 -5.72 -19.69 31.07
N LEU A 206 -4.80 -19.61 32.04
CA LEU A 206 -3.64 -18.71 31.98
C LEU A 206 -2.38 -19.32 31.31
N SER A 207 -2.42 -20.60 30.96
CA SER A 207 -1.31 -21.32 30.35
C SER A 207 -1.79 -22.54 29.56
N ALA A 208 -1.03 -22.94 28.55
CA ALA A 208 -1.25 -24.18 27.79
C ALA A 208 0.06 -24.95 27.63
N GLU A 209 -0.02 -26.27 27.54
CA GLU A 209 1.08 -27.12 27.10
C GLU A 209 1.13 -27.14 25.57
N LEU A 210 2.31 -26.96 24.98
CA LEU A 210 2.49 -27.14 23.54
C LEU A 210 2.50 -28.63 23.19
N PRO A 211 1.99 -29.04 22.01
CA PRO A 211 2.19 -30.41 21.55
C PRO A 211 3.69 -30.74 21.49
N ASP A 212 4.13 -31.93 21.92
CA ASP A 212 5.47 -32.41 21.61
C ASP A 212 5.47 -33.20 20.30
N MET A 213 6.23 -32.69 19.33
CA MET A 213 6.46 -33.31 18.02
C MET A 213 7.95 -33.31 17.64
N ASN A 214 8.85 -32.92 18.55
CA ASN A 214 10.29 -32.86 18.33
C ASN A 214 11.03 -33.93 19.17
N ILE A 215 10.38 -35.09 19.32
CA ILE A 215 10.78 -36.20 20.20
C ILE A 215 12.13 -36.82 19.77
N ASP A 216 12.42 -36.82 18.46
CA ASP A 216 13.74 -37.22 17.95
C ASP A 216 14.68 -35.99 17.90
N THR A 217 15.56 -35.91 18.89
CA THR A 217 16.57 -34.86 19.03
C THR A 217 17.67 -34.88 17.97
N GLN A 218 17.73 -35.90 17.09
CA GLN A 218 18.64 -35.95 15.94
C GLN A 218 17.98 -35.47 14.63
N ALA A 219 16.68 -35.15 14.64
CA ALA A 219 15.98 -34.70 13.44
C ALA A 219 16.40 -33.29 13.01
N VAL A 220 16.87 -33.16 11.75
CA VAL A 220 17.19 -31.87 11.12
C VAL A 220 15.93 -31.00 10.92
N THR A 221 14.74 -31.61 10.96
CA THR A 221 13.46 -30.93 10.74
C THR A 221 12.72 -30.71 12.05
N LYS A 222 12.49 -29.44 12.39
CA LYS A 222 11.82 -29.00 13.63
C LYS A 222 10.35 -28.69 13.35
N PHE A 223 9.44 -29.18 14.18
CA PHE A 223 8.03 -28.77 14.13
C PHE A 223 7.77 -27.58 15.05
N ALA A 224 7.13 -26.54 14.53
CA ALA A 224 6.77 -25.35 15.28
C ALA A 224 5.30 -24.96 15.03
N ILE A 225 4.72 -24.27 16.00
CA ILE A 225 3.33 -23.77 15.98
C ILE A 225 3.32 -22.26 15.84
N LYS A 226 2.40 -21.74 15.01
CA LYS A 226 2.26 -20.31 14.75
C LYS A 226 1.74 -19.62 16.01
N ALA A 227 2.53 -18.67 16.50
CA ALA A 227 2.40 -18.12 17.83
C ALA A 227 2.85 -16.65 17.83
N PHE A 228 1.92 -15.71 17.71
CA PHE A 228 2.28 -14.30 17.83
C PHE A 228 2.65 -13.99 19.29
N SER A 229 3.93 -13.64 19.51
CA SER A 229 4.46 -13.17 20.79
C SER A 229 4.06 -11.70 20.95
N ASP A 230 3.44 -11.35 22.08
CA ASP A 230 2.70 -10.11 22.13
C ASP A 230 3.52 -8.85 22.45
N THR A 231 3.67 -7.98 21.44
CA THR A 231 3.93 -6.54 21.59
C THR A 231 2.98 -5.68 20.74
N ILE A 232 1.94 -6.28 20.13
CA ILE A 232 1.05 -5.64 19.13
C ILE A 232 -0.42 -6.04 19.34
N GLU A 233 -0.72 -7.28 19.75
CA GLU A 233 -2.08 -7.73 20.09
C GLU A 233 -2.55 -7.15 21.45
N LEU A 234 -1.62 -6.82 22.35
CA LEU A 234 -1.82 -6.20 23.65
C LEU A 234 -2.49 -4.81 23.55
N ALA A 235 -2.31 -4.12 22.42
CA ALA A 235 -2.99 -2.87 22.11
C ALA A 235 -4.46 -3.07 21.67
N ASN A 236 -4.80 -4.28 21.20
CA ASN A 236 -6.15 -4.67 20.78
C ASN A 236 -6.93 -5.42 21.87
N LEU A 237 -6.27 -5.90 22.93
CA LEU A 237 -6.95 -6.31 24.15
C LEU A 237 -7.62 -5.07 24.77
N ASN A 238 -8.94 -5.11 24.97
CA ASN A 238 -9.71 -3.92 25.31
C ASN A 238 -9.45 -3.44 26.77
N ILE A 239 -8.39 -2.66 26.96
CA ILE A 239 -7.93 -2.10 28.25
C ILE A 239 -9.05 -1.36 28.98
N ALA A 240 -10.04 -0.79 28.27
CA ALA A 240 -11.19 -0.12 28.90
C ALA A 240 -12.02 -1.08 29.76
N GLY A 241 -12.18 -2.35 29.35
CA GLY A 241 -12.90 -3.37 30.13
C GLY A 241 -12.20 -3.68 31.45
N LEU A 242 -10.91 -4.05 31.39
CA LEU A 242 -10.09 -4.30 32.58
C LEU A 242 -9.98 -3.08 33.50
N THR A 243 -9.88 -1.88 32.93
CA THR A 243 -9.86 -0.62 33.68
C THR A 243 -11.19 -0.36 34.38
N GLN A 244 -12.31 -0.61 33.71
CA GLN A 244 -13.64 -0.49 34.29
C GLN A 244 -13.87 -1.52 35.40
N ASP A 245 -13.42 -2.76 35.23
CA ASP A 245 -13.54 -3.80 36.27
C ASP A 245 -12.64 -3.52 37.48
N VAL A 246 -11.43 -3.00 37.29
CA VAL A 246 -10.57 -2.53 38.39
C VAL A 246 -11.25 -1.36 39.12
N ALA A 247 -11.85 -0.41 38.41
CA ALA A 247 -12.60 0.70 39.01
C ALA A 247 -13.85 0.23 39.76
N ASN A 248 -14.62 -0.70 39.20
CA ASN A 248 -15.80 -1.33 39.82
C ASN A 248 -15.43 -2.07 41.11
N ASN A 249 -14.33 -2.82 41.10
CA ASN A 249 -13.81 -3.54 42.26
C ASN A 249 -13.29 -2.56 43.32
N ALA A 250 -12.53 -1.53 42.95
CA ALA A 250 -12.04 -0.51 43.87
C ALA A 250 -13.20 0.26 44.55
N ALA A 251 -14.22 0.66 43.78
CA ALA A 251 -15.44 1.27 44.31
C ALA A 251 -16.16 0.32 45.29
N SER A 252 -16.31 -0.96 44.92
CA SER A 252 -16.94 -1.99 45.77
C SER A 252 -16.17 -2.25 47.07
N ILE A 253 -14.84 -2.20 47.04
CA ILE A 253 -13.97 -2.31 48.23
C ILE A 253 -14.14 -1.07 49.11
N ASN A 254 -14.07 0.13 48.53
CA ASN A 254 -14.23 1.39 49.27
C ASN A 254 -15.61 1.50 49.93
N THR A 255 -16.70 1.08 49.26
CA THR A 255 -18.04 1.03 49.85
C THR A 255 -18.10 0.08 51.05
N LYS A 256 -17.51 -1.12 50.95
CA LYS A 256 -17.45 -2.08 52.07
C LYS A 256 -16.59 -1.58 53.23
N ALA A 257 -15.43 -0.96 52.92
CA ALA A 257 -14.56 -0.35 53.92
C ALA A 257 -15.28 0.78 54.68
N GLY A 258 -16.03 1.64 53.96
CA GLY A 258 -16.85 2.70 54.58
C GLY A 258 -17.90 2.16 55.55
N LYS A 259 -18.61 1.07 55.21
CA LYS A 259 -19.57 0.41 56.11
C LYS A 259 -18.93 -0.23 57.36
N MET A 260 -17.63 -0.53 57.30
CA MET A 260 -16.87 -1.13 58.39
C MET A 260 -15.97 -0.13 59.15
N ALA A 261 -15.94 1.15 58.74
CA ALA A 261 -15.07 2.15 59.34
C ALA A 261 -15.52 2.58 60.74
N GLU A 262 -16.83 2.77 60.93
CA GLU A 262 -17.43 3.23 62.19
C GLU A 262 -18.66 2.36 62.55
N PRO A 263 -18.86 2.02 63.82
CA PRO A 263 -20.03 1.25 64.25
C PRO A 263 -21.30 2.10 64.21
N ILE A 264 -22.34 1.59 63.53
CA ILE A 264 -23.68 2.21 63.48
C ILE A 264 -24.38 2.18 64.84
N ALA A 265 -24.05 1.20 65.68
CA ALA A 265 -24.52 1.08 67.06
C ALA A 265 -23.49 0.34 67.93
N TYR A 266 -23.55 0.52 69.25
CA TYR A 266 -22.75 -0.27 70.20
C TYR A 266 -23.41 -0.39 71.58
N VAL A 267 -22.96 -1.39 72.35
CA VAL A 267 -23.29 -1.60 73.77
C VAL A 267 -22.02 -1.94 74.54
N GLU A 268 -21.78 -1.26 75.66
CA GLU A 268 -20.71 -1.57 76.62
C GLU A 268 -21.28 -2.22 77.88
N PHE A 269 -20.71 -3.36 78.29
CA PHE A 269 -21.05 -4.09 79.49
C PHE A 269 -19.92 -3.99 80.53
N ALA A 270 -20.26 -3.72 81.79
CA ALA A 270 -19.36 -3.90 82.93
C ALA A 270 -19.23 -5.38 83.32
N GLY A 271 -18.18 -5.71 84.08
CA GLY A 271 -17.89 -7.06 84.61
C GLY A 271 -18.90 -7.67 85.60
N ASN A 272 -20.12 -7.15 85.65
CA ASN A 272 -21.28 -7.69 86.36
C ASN A 272 -22.52 -7.89 85.44
N GLY A 273 -22.42 -7.55 84.15
CA GLY A 273 -23.53 -7.55 83.19
C GLY A 273 -24.44 -6.31 83.22
N SER A 274 -24.07 -5.25 83.95
CA SER A 274 -24.71 -3.93 83.80
C SER A 274 -24.23 -3.25 82.52
N ILE A 275 -25.15 -2.61 81.79
CA ILE A 275 -24.81 -1.74 80.66
C ILE A 275 -24.23 -0.43 81.23
N ILE A 276 -23.08 0.01 80.72
CA ILE A 276 -22.42 1.26 81.16
C ILE A 276 -22.53 2.37 80.11
N ASN A 277 -22.66 2.03 78.83
CA ASN A 277 -22.79 2.96 77.72
C ASN A 277 -23.45 2.26 76.51
N SER A 278 -24.13 3.01 75.65
CA SER A 278 -24.77 2.48 74.44
C SER A 278 -25.17 3.59 73.46
N LYS A 279 -25.10 3.31 72.16
CA LYS A 279 -25.51 4.23 71.07
C LYS A 279 -26.21 3.44 69.97
N GLY A 280 -27.32 3.93 69.42
CA GLY A 280 -28.07 3.23 68.36
C GLY A 280 -28.98 2.10 68.90
N ILE A 281 -29.39 2.18 70.16
CA ILE A 281 -29.99 1.10 70.95
C ILE A 281 -31.25 1.58 71.68
N LYS A 282 -32.38 0.98 71.31
CA LYS A 282 -33.72 1.32 71.80
C LYS A 282 -34.11 0.58 73.08
N MET A 283 -33.64 -0.65 73.25
CA MET A 283 -33.89 -1.50 74.42
C MET A 283 -32.87 -2.64 74.49
N ILE A 284 -32.56 -3.10 75.71
CA ILE A 284 -31.81 -4.34 75.95
C ILE A 284 -32.52 -5.14 77.04
N THR A 285 -32.74 -6.43 76.78
CA THR A 285 -33.36 -7.37 77.74
C THR A 285 -32.42 -8.54 77.99
N ARG A 286 -32.03 -8.78 79.24
CA ARG A 286 -31.18 -9.94 79.61
C ARG A 286 -32.02 -11.21 79.59
N VAL A 287 -31.64 -12.17 78.73
CA VAL A 287 -32.34 -13.46 78.54
C VAL A 287 -31.80 -14.52 79.51
N SER A 288 -30.48 -14.50 79.74
CA SER A 288 -29.84 -15.27 80.82
C SER A 288 -28.49 -14.65 81.19
N LYS A 289 -27.75 -15.28 82.11
CA LYS A 289 -26.31 -15.02 82.26
C LYS A 289 -25.63 -15.07 80.88
N GLY A 290 -24.89 -14.02 80.51
CA GLY A 290 -24.20 -13.89 79.23
C GLY A 290 -25.04 -13.88 77.95
N ARG A 291 -26.37 -13.68 78.02
CA ARG A 291 -27.23 -13.56 76.83
C ARG A 291 -28.19 -12.38 76.94
N TYR A 292 -28.21 -11.53 75.91
CA TYR A 292 -28.99 -10.29 75.85
C TYR A 292 -29.73 -10.19 74.51
N LYS A 293 -31.03 -9.90 74.55
CA LYS A 293 -31.84 -9.54 73.38
C LYS A 293 -31.71 -8.03 73.19
N ILE A 294 -31.09 -7.60 72.10
CA ILE A 294 -30.73 -6.20 71.82
C ILE A 294 -31.63 -5.67 70.70
N TYR A 295 -32.22 -4.51 70.93
CA TYR A 295 -33.18 -3.84 70.06
C TYR A 295 -32.52 -2.55 69.56
N LEU A 296 -32.36 -2.42 68.24
CA LEU A 296 -31.75 -1.23 67.62
C LEU A 296 -32.76 -0.07 67.52
N ASP A 297 -32.26 1.15 67.35
CA ASP A 297 -33.10 2.31 67.05
C ASP A 297 -33.84 2.18 65.71
N ASP A 298 -35.00 2.84 65.59
CA ASP A 298 -35.88 2.70 64.42
C ASP A 298 -35.23 3.20 63.11
N ASP A 299 -34.28 4.14 63.18
CA ASP A 299 -33.49 4.63 62.05
C ASP A 299 -32.53 3.58 61.47
N LEU A 300 -32.26 2.49 62.21
CA LEU A 300 -31.45 1.36 61.77
C LEU A 300 -32.32 0.20 61.22
N LYS A 301 -33.62 0.41 61.02
CA LYS A 301 -34.56 -0.60 60.51
C LYS A 301 -34.23 -1.04 59.08
N ASN A 302 -34.54 -2.29 58.80
CA ASN A 302 -34.27 -3.04 57.56
C ASN A 302 -32.79 -3.19 57.15
N LYS A 303 -31.85 -2.62 57.90
CA LYS A 303 -30.41 -2.84 57.69
C LYS A 303 -30.03 -4.28 58.08
N GLU A 304 -29.20 -4.90 57.24
CA GLU A 304 -28.41 -6.05 57.66
C GLU A 304 -27.13 -5.56 58.35
N PHE A 305 -26.73 -6.26 59.41
CA PHE A 305 -25.61 -5.86 60.26
C PHE A 305 -24.74 -7.06 60.66
N ASN A 306 -23.51 -6.75 61.05
CA ASN A 306 -22.57 -7.69 61.66
C ASN A 306 -22.22 -7.17 63.06
N VAL A 307 -22.20 -8.06 64.06
CA VAL A 307 -21.78 -7.70 65.43
C VAL A 307 -20.38 -8.25 65.71
N LEU A 308 -19.50 -7.41 66.25
CA LEU A 308 -18.15 -7.75 66.70
C LEU A 308 -18.06 -7.50 68.21
N SER A 309 -17.69 -8.52 69.01
CA SER A 309 -17.53 -8.41 70.46
C SER A 309 -16.06 -8.24 70.83
N SER A 310 -15.73 -7.24 71.65
CA SER A 310 -14.38 -7.00 72.18
C SER A 310 -14.03 -7.84 73.41
N THR A 311 -14.63 -9.03 73.54
CA THR A 311 -14.18 -10.06 74.50
C THR A 311 -12.77 -10.52 74.14
N VAL A 312 -11.88 -10.62 75.13
CA VAL A 312 -10.47 -10.97 74.92
C VAL A 312 -10.28 -12.30 74.17
N SER A 313 -9.33 -12.31 73.24
CA SER A 313 -8.83 -13.47 72.47
C SER A 313 -9.77 -14.06 71.39
N TRP A 314 -9.60 -13.53 70.18
CA TRP A 314 -9.60 -14.24 68.88
C TRP A 314 -10.84 -15.02 68.41
N SER A 315 -11.95 -15.05 69.15
CA SER A 315 -13.19 -15.74 68.74
C SER A 315 -14.26 -14.76 68.23
N LEU A 316 -14.24 -14.49 66.91
CA LEU A 316 -15.21 -13.58 66.29
C LEU A 316 -16.55 -14.29 65.99
N THR A 317 -17.43 -14.38 66.98
CA THR A 317 -18.77 -14.96 66.83
C THR A 317 -19.68 -14.04 65.99
N ARG A 318 -19.68 -14.23 64.66
CA ARG A 318 -20.47 -13.44 63.72
C ARG A 318 -21.98 -13.74 63.83
N TYR A 319 -22.67 -12.97 64.66
CA TYR A 319 -24.13 -12.87 64.58
C TYR A 319 -24.53 -12.10 63.31
N THR A 320 -25.41 -12.71 62.52
CA THR A 320 -26.01 -12.10 61.32
C THR A 320 -27.51 -12.04 61.54
N GLY A 321 -28.06 -10.82 61.60
CA GLY A 321 -29.49 -10.59 61.90
C GLY A 321 -30.15 -9.63 60.91
N LYS A 322 -31.48 -9.66 60.87
CA LYS A 322 -32.30 -8.66 60.16
C LYS A 322 -33.15 -7.88 61.15
N ASN A 323 -33.01 -6.56 61.11
CA ASN A 323 -33.81 -5.62 61.88
C ASN A 323 -35.09 -5.32 61.06
N TYR A 324 -36.32 -5.77 61.36
CA TYR A 324 -36.81 -6.45 62.55
C TYR A 324 -38.26 -6.99 62.33
N THR A 325 -38.48 -8.23 61.88
CA THR A 325 -39.86 -8.75 61.59
C THR A 325 -40.74 -8.80 62.84
N GLU A 326 -40.22 -9.36 63.93
CA GLU A 326 -40.89 -9.41 65.25
C GLU A 326 -40.44 -8.25 66.16
N GLY A 327 -39.83 -7.24 65.55
CA GLY A 327 -38.99 -6.20 66.22
C GLY A 327 -36.13 -6.29 67.11
N SER A 328 -35.21 -7.33 67.04
CA SER A 328 -34.00 -7.53 67.86
C SER A 328 -33.13 -8.70 67.38
N PHE A 329 -31.89 -8.80 67.88
CA PHE A 329 -31.06 -10.03 67.85
C PHE A 329 -30.72 -10.49 69.27
N GLU A 330 -30.56 -11.80 69.50
CA GLU A 330 -29.94 -12.31 70.72
C GLU A 330 -28.42 -12.35 70.56
N LEU A 331 -27.72 -11.56 71.35
CA LEU A 331 -26.27 -11.62 71.50
C LEU A 331 -25.95 -12.55 72.67
N GLY A 332 -25.09 -13.55 72.41
CA GLY A 332 -24.48 -14.39 73.42
C GLY A 332 -23.03 -14.67 73.03
N VAL A 333 -22.16 -14.85 74.01
CA VAL A 333 -20.79 -15.34 73.76
C VAL A 333 -20.67 -16.73 74.37
N VAL A 334 -20.19 -17.68 73.56
CA VAL A 334 -19.91 -19.05 73.97
C VAL A 334 -18.51 -19.40 73.45
N THR A 335 -17.52 -19.31 74.33
CA THR A 335 -16.14 -19.69 74.01
C THR A 335 -15.92 -21.20 74.19
N VAL A 336 -15.12 -21.78 73.29
CA VAL A 336 -14.88 -23.24 73.22
C VAL A 336 -14.12 -23.79 74.45
N GLN A 337 -13.53 -22.91 75.27
CA GLN A 337 -12.78 -23.26 76.49
C GLN A 337 -13.39 -22.69 77.78
N GLY A 338 -14.70 -22.39 77.76
CA GLY A 338 -15.51 -22.22 78.97
C GLY A 338 -15.87 -20.79 79.36
N ASN A 339 -17.18 -20.54 79.47
CA ASN A 339 -17.81 -19.51 80.32
C ASN A 339 -17.28 -18.06 80.26
N VAL A 340 -16.76 -17.60 79.12
CA VAL A 340 -16.65 -16.16 78.85
C VAL A 340 -18.01 -15.63 78.45
N TYR A 341 -18.72 -15.06 79.42
CA TYR A 341 -20.01 -14.40 79.22
C TYR A 341 -19.84 -12.94 78.80
N LEU A 342 -20.83 -12.37 78.09
CA LEU A 342 -20.98 -10.91 77.87
C LEU A 342 -21.07 -10.11 79.18
N ASP A 343 -21.32 -10.79 80.30
CA ASP A 343 -21.32 -10.21 81.65
C ASP A 343 -19.90 -9.84 82.15
N SER A 344 -18.87 -10.04 81.32
CA SER A 344 -17.50 -9.56 81.53
C SER A 344 -17.28 -8.22 80.82
N THR A 345 -16.31 -7.41 81.27
CA THR A 345 -16.04 -6.08 80.69
C THR A 345 -15.78 -6.18 79.19
N SER A 346 -16.74 -5.75 78.38
CA SER A 346 -16.75 -5.99 76.93
C SER A 346 -17.65 -5.01 76.17
N THR A 347 -17.32 -4.74 74.92
CA THR A 347 -18.10 -3.88 74.02
C THR A 347 -18.55 -4.67 72.80
N ALA A 348 -19.85 -4.63 72.52
CA ALA A 348 -20.44 -5.16 71.30
C ALA A 348 -20.62 -4.02 70.29
N TYR A 349 -19.79 -4.02 69.25
CA TYR A 349 -19.85 -3.06 68.14
C TYR A 349 -20.68 -3.63 66.99
N ILE A 350 -21.51 -2.79 66.36
CA ILE A 350 -22.47 -3.21 65.33
C ILE A 350 -22.19 -2.38 64.08
N TYR A 351 -21.91 -3.06 62.97
CA TYR A 351 -21.56 -2.46 61.68
C TYR A 351 -22.59 -2.81 60.61
N GLU A 352 -22.80 -1.93 59.64
CA GLU A 352 -23.66 -2.23 58.49
C GLU A 352 -22.99 -3.28 57.56
N ARG A 353 -23.79 -4.09 56.87
CA ARG A 353 -23.33 -5.18 55.99
C ARG A 353 -23.23 -4.78 54.51
#